data_AF-A0A2C0Z3K6-F1
#
_entry.id   AF-A0A2C0Z3K6-F1
#
_cell.length_a   1.000
_cell.length_b   1.000
_cell.length_c   1.000
_cell.angle_alpha   90.00
_cell.angle_beta   90.00
_cell.angle_gamma   90.00
#
_symmetry.space_group_name_H-M   'P 1'
#
loop_
_entity.id
_entity.type
_entity.pdbx_description
1 polymer ?
#
loop_
_entity_poly.entity_id
_entity_poly.type
_entity_poly.pdbx_seq_one_letter_code
_entity_poly.pdbx_strand_id
1 'polypeptide(L)'
;MRHIELNNELTIKKDGFFDLAKDKEALLCFLKEVEDKKILFSSLKERLNYMIQENYYYNVESDYSFNEIEKLYELVYNAGFTFQSYMAASKFFKDYALKTNDGKHYLEGYEDRIAIVALYLGRGKIENALKLANSMIQQNYQPATPTFLNAGRSRRGELVSCFLLEMDDSLNSIGFQINTAMQLSKIGGGVALNLSKLRARGEQIKEIDNAASGVVPVMKLLEDSFSYANQLGQRKGAGATYLNIFHWDVVEFLDTKKINADEKSRIQSLSIGLIVPNKFFELAEKNEPFYVFAPYTVYKEYGIHLDDFDIDERYEELVNNERIKKKKLDLSARDLLVKIAAIQLESGYPYLMYKSNANEQHALKDIGEIKMSNLC
;
A
#
# COMPACT_ATOMS: atom_id res chain seq x y z
N MET A 1 -27.12 9.75 17.02
CA MET A 1 -26.19 9.43 18.14
C MET A 1 -26.60 8.20 18.96
N ARG A 2 -27.87 7.82 19.06
CA ARG A 2 -28.32 6.64 19.83
C ARG A 2 -27.62 5.31 19.46
N HIS A 3 -27.34 5.08 18.18
CA HIS A 3 -26.59 3.90 17.73
C HIS A 3 -25.16 3.82 18.32
N ILE A 4 -24.53 4.94 18.66
CA ILE A 4 -23.21 4.98 19.31
C ILE A 4 -23.33 4.54 20.77
N GLU A 5 -24.32 5.06 21.48
CA GLU A 5 -24.59 4.68 22.87
C GLU A 5 -24.82 3.17 22.99
N LEU A 6 -25.68 2.61 22.14
CA LEU A 6 -25.96 1.17 22.09
C LEU A 6 -24.71 0.35 21.77
N ASN A 7 -23.89 0.78 20.81
CA ASN A 7 -22.63 0.10 20.50
C ASN A 7 -21.62 0.18 21.67
N ASN A 8 -21.64 1.25 22.46
CA ASN A 8 -20.79 1.37 23.65
C ASN A 8 -21.27 0.47 24.79
N GLU A 9 -22.58 0.22 24.92
CA GLU A 9 -23.14 -0.72 25.90
C GLU A 9 -22.58 -2.15 25.71
N LEU A 10 -22.16 -2.55 24.50
CA LEU A 10 -21.50 -3.83 24.24
C LEU A 10 -20.20 -4.00 25.05
N THR A 11 -19.51 -2.91 25.37
CA THR A 11 -18.26 -2.95 26.15
C THR A 11 -18.49 -3.12 27.66
N ILE A 12 -19.73 -2.98 28.11
CA ILE A 12 -20.10 -3.12 29.53
C ILE A 12 -20.44 -4.59 29.79
N LYS A 13 -19.65 -5.23 30.66
CA LYS A 13 -19.91 -6.62 31.06
C LYS A 13 -21.04 -6.69 32.07
N LYS A 14 -21.97 -7.63 31.87
CA LYS A 14 -22.96 -8.07 32.86
C LYS A 14 -22.62 -9.51 33.22
N ASP A 15 -22.41 -9.80 34.50
CA ASP A 15 -22.02 -11.12 35.00
C ASP A 15 -20.80 -11.74 34.30
N GLY A 16 -19.85 -10.89 33.89
CA GLY A 16 -18.63 -11.31 33.18
C GLY A 16 -18.77 -11.47 31.67
N PHE A 17 -19.98 -11.38 31.12
CA PHE A 17 -20.27 -11.53 29.68
C PHE A 17 -20.62 -10.18 29.01
N PHE A 18 -20.28 -10.06 27.74
CA PHE A 18 -20.69 -8.93 26.91
C PHE A 18 -22.09 -9.16 26.33
N ASP A 19 -22.87 -8.10 26.21
CA ASP A 19 -24.21 -8.14 25.63
C ASP A 19 -24.16 -7.91 24.11
N LEU A 20 -24.00 -8.98 23.34
CA LEU A 20 -23.90 -8.91 21.87
C LEU A 20 -25.19 -8.45 21.19
N ALA A 21 -26.34 -8.54 21.86
CA ALA A 21 -27.61 -8.06 21.32
C ALA A 21 -27.58 -6.53 21.12
N LYS A 22 -26.76 -5.82 21.91
CA LYS A 22 -26.58 -4.38 21.80
C LYS A 22 -25.98 -3.92 20.48
N ASP A 23 -25.12 -4.72 19.86
CA ASP A 23 -24.62 -4.44 18.51
C ASP A 23 -25.73 -4.56 17.46
N LYS A 24 -26.66 -5.52 17.62
CA LYS A 24 -27.83 -5.65 16.74
C LYS A 24 -28.81 -4.50 16.92
N GLU A 25 -29.07 -4.06 18.15
CA GLU A 25 -29.86 -2.85 18.43
C GLU A 25 -29.22 -1.59 17.80
N ALA A 26 -27.90 -1.43 17.97
CA ALA A 26 -27.12 -0.35 17.38
C ALA A 26 -27.19 -0.36 15.85
N LEU A 27 -27.08 -1.53 15.25
CA LEU A 27 -27.19 -1.74 13.81
C LEU A 27 -28.56 -1.31 13.28
N LEU A 28 -29.65 -1.80 13.89
CA LEU A 28 -31.01 -1.44 13.49
C LEU A 28 -31.25 0.07 13.60
N CYS A 29 -30.78 0.68 14.69
CA CYS A 29 -30.86 2.13 14.88
C CYS A 29 -30.08 2.90 13.81
N PHE A 30 -28.88 2.44 13.45
CA PHE A 30 -28.06 3.07 12.42
C PHE A 30 -28.66 2.92 11.03
N LEU A 31 -29.16 1.73 10.67
CA LEU A 31 -29.78 1.50 9.37
C LEU A 31 -31.05 2.33 9.19
N LYS A 32 -31.82 2.57 10.25
CA LYS A 32 -32.95 3.51 10.21
C LYS A 32 -32.51 4.94 9.88
N GLU A 33 -31.44 5.42 10.52
CA GLU A 33 -30.88 6.75 10.21
C GLU A 33 -30.36 6.83 8.76
N VAL A 34 -29.81 5.75 8.23
CA VAL A 34 -29.39 5.67 6.82
C VAL A 34 -30.59 5.75 5.90
N GLU A 35 -31.67 5.02 6.18
CA GLU A 35 -32.90 5.02 5.37
C GLU A 35 -33.52 6.43 5.32
N ASP A 36 -33.59 7.12 6.45
CA ASP A 36 -34.08 8.51 6.54
C ASP A 36 -33.25 9.50 5.68
N LYS A 37 -31.99 9.15 5.39
CA LYS A 37 -31.06 9.97 4.59
C LYS A 37 -30.87 9.45 3.17
N LYS A 38 -31.51 8.35 2.79
CA LYS A 38 -31.38 7.75 1.46
C LYS A 38 -32.32 8.45 0.48
N ILE A 39 -31.81 8.74 -0.73
CA ILE A 39 -32.69 9.20 -1.81
C ILE A 39 -33.41 8.00 -2.40
N LEU A 40 -34.74 8.08 -2.43
CA LEU A 40 -35.60 7.08 -3.04
C LEU A 40 -35.99 7.52 -4.46
N PHE A 41 -35.93 6.57 -5.39
CA PHE A 41 -36.34 6.75 -6.79
C PHE A 41 -37.54 5.85 -7.07
N SER A 42 -38.40 6.23 -8.02
CA SER A 42 -39.59 5.46 -8.37
C SER A 42 -39.27 4.16 -9.11
N SER A 43 -38.12 4.10 -9.79
CA SER A 43 -37.65 2.94 -10.53
C SER A 43 -36.12 2.91 -10.66
N LEU A 44 -35.58 1.73 -11.00
CA LEU A 44 -34.16 1.60 -11.34
C LEU A 44 -33.77 2.47 -12.54
N LYS A 45 -34.65 2.58 -13.55
CA LYS A 45 -34.39 3.42 -14.74
C LYS A 45 -34.26 4.90 -14.37
N GLU A 46 -35.17 5.42 -13.54
CA GLU A 46 -35.09 6.80 -13.06
C GLU A 46 -33.80 7.03 -12.27
N ARG A 47 -33.46 6.11 -11.36
CA ARG A 47 -32.21 6.18 -10.59
C ARG A 47 -30.99 6.23 -11.50
N LEU A 48 -30.85 5.31 -12.45
CA LEU A 48 -29.70 5.28 -13.36
C LEU A 48 -29.61 6.54 -14.22
N ASN A 49 -30.74 7.01 -14.75
CA ASN A 49 -30.80 8.27 -15.49
C ASN A 49 -30.29 9.45 -14.64
N TYR A 50 -30.78 9.60 -13.41
CA TYR A 50 -30.32 10.62 -12.48
C TYR A 50 -28.82 10.51 -12.21
N MET A 51 -28.33 9.31 -11.91
CA MET A 51 -26.91 9.07 -11.58
C MET A 51 -25.98 9.37 -12.77
N ILE A 52 -26.42 9.13 -14.01
CA ILE A 52 -25.66 9.44 -15.21
C ILE A 52 -25.73 10.94 -15.53
N GLN A 53 -26.93 11.54 -15.49
CA GLN A 53 -27.14 12.97 -15.79
C GLN A 53 -26.40 13.89 -14.83
N GLU A 54 -26.44 13.58 -13.52
CA GLU A 54 -25.74 14.34 -12.48
C GLU A 54 -24.26 13.96 -12.31
N ASN A 55 -23.72 13.17 -13.25
CA ASN A 55 -22.31 12.79 -13.31
C ASN A 55 -21.82 12.12 -12.01
N TYR A 56 -22.60 11.15 -11.52
CA TYR A 56 -22.22 10.23 -10.45
C TYR A 56 -21.69 8.91 -10.99
N TYR A 57 -22.36 8.34 -12.00
CA TYR A 57 -21.96 7.11 -12.68
C TYR A 57 -21.49 7.37 -14.10
N TYR A 58 -20.64 6.47 -14.60
CA TYR A 58 -20.42 6.34 -16.05
C TYR A 58 -21.71 5.91 -16.74
N ASN A 59 -21.78 6.12 -18.06
CA ASN A 59 -22.92 5.68 -18.85
C ASN A 59 -22.92 4.15 -19.01
N VAL A 60 -23.42 3.42 -18.01
CA VAL A 60 -23.50 1.95 -18.02
C VAL A 60 -24.35 1.39 -19.16
N GLU A 61 -25.27 2.20 -19.69
CA GLU A 61 -26.14 1.83 -20.81
C GLU A 61 -25.41 1.79 -22.16
N SER A 62 -24.16 2.27 -22.22
CA SER A 62 -23.31 2.05 -23.41
C SER A 62 -22.84 0.60 -23.54
N ASP A 63 -22.78 -0.12 -22.42
CA ASP A 63 -22.16 -1.44 -22.34
C ASP A 63 -23.19 -2.56 -22.21
N TYR A 64 -24.39 -2.25 -21.70
CA TYR A 64 -25.44 -3.23 -21.42
C TYR A 64 -26.83 -2.68 -21.79
N SER A 65 -27.72 -3.57 -22.22
CA SER A 65 -29.13 -3.24 -22.33
C SER A 65 -29.76 -3.05 -20.95
N PHE A 66 -30.82 -2.25 -20.86
CA PHE A 66 -31.52 -2.03 -19.60
C PHE A 66 -32.03 -3.34 -18.96
N ASN A 67 -32.51 -4.28 -19.77
CA ASN A 67 -32.98 -5.60 -19.31
C ASN A 67 -31.84 -6.42 -18.65
N GLU A 68 -30.62 -6.33 -19.17
CA GLU A 68 -29.46 -6.99 -18.55
C GLU A 68 -29.07 -6.35 -17.22
N ILE A 69 -29.12 -5.01 -17.15
CA ILE A 69 -28.87 -4.26 -15.92
C ILE A 69 -29.93 -4.62 -14.87
N GLU A 70 -31.21 -4.60 -15.24
CA GLU A 70 -32.33 -4.94 -14.36
C GLU A 70 -32.19 -6.36 -13.81
N LYS A 71 -31.92 -7.35 -14.67
CA LYS A 71 -31.64 -8.74 -14.25
C LYS A 71 -30.53 -8.85 -13.22
N LEU A 72 -29.46 -8.06 -13.37
CA LEU A 72 -28.34 -8.06 -12.41
C LEU A 72 -28.74 -7.44 -11.08
N TYR A 73 -29.47 -6.31 -11.11
CA TYR A 73 -29.99 -5.69 -9.90
C TYR A 73 -30.97 -6.61 -9.16
N GLU A 74 -31.89 -7.28 -9.87
CA GLU A 74 -32.78 -8.29 -9.29
C GLU A 74 -31.99 -9.41 -8.58
N LEU A 75 -30.94 -9.94 -9.21
CA LEU A 75 -30.09 -10.96 -8.60
C LEU A 75 -29.50 -10.50 -7.26
N VAL A 76 -28.98 -9.27 -7.20
CA VAL A 76 -28.32 -8.77 -6.00
C VAL A 76 -29.33 -8.46 -4.90
N TYR A 77 -30.46 -7.84 -5.22
CA TYR A 77 -31.50 -7.51 -4.24
C TYR A 77 -32.24 -8.76 -3.72
N ASN A 78 -32.46 -9.77 -4.58
CA ASN A 78 -33.09 -11.03 -4.17
C ASN A 78 -32.20 -11.91 -3.29
N ALA A 79 -30.91 -11.58 -3.13
CA ALA A 79 -30.01 -12.29 -2.23
C ALA A 79 -30.36 -12.06 -0.74
N GLY A 80 -31.16 -11.03 -0.41
CA GLY A 80 -31.60 -10.78 0.96
C GLY A 80 -30.47 -10.43 1.93
N PHE A 81 -29.46 -9.71 1.46
CA PHE A 81 -28.30 -9.34 2.26
C PHE A 81 -28.69 -8.51 3.49
N THR A 82 -28.06 -8.82 4.62
CA THR A 82 -28.15 -7.99 5.83
C THR A 82 -26.78 -7.87 6.48
N PHE A 83 -26.44 -6.64 6.90
CA PHE A 83 -25.21 -6.41 7.65
C PHE A 83 -25.23 -7.20 8.96
N GLN A 84 -24.09 -7.80 9.31
CA GLN A 84 -23.99 -8.63 10.50
C GLN A 84 -23.64 -7.84 11.77
N SER A 85 -23.14 -6.62 11.64
CA SER A 85 -22.79 -5.78 12.79
C SER A 85 -22.94 -4.28 12.50
N TYR A 86 -23.07 -3.49 13.57
CA TYR A 86 -23.11 -2.03 13.45
C TYR A 86 -21.84 -1.50 12.76
N MET A 87 -20.66 -2.02 13.13
CA MET A 87 -19.40 -1.59 12.52
C MET A 87 -19.36 -1.86 11.01
N ALA A 88 -19.84 -3.02 10.56
CA ALA A 88 -19.86 -3.37 9.14
C ALA A 88 -20.73 -2.38 8.34
N ALA A 89 -21.95 -2.11 8.81
CA ALA A 89 -22.83 -1.13 8.18
C ALA A 89 -22.24 0.29 8.24
N SER A 90 -21.76 0.70 9.41
CA SER A 90 -21.21 2.04 9.62
C SER A 90 -20.01 2.30 8.72
N LYS A 91 -19.12 1.31 8.55
CA LYS A 91 -17.98 1.41 7.64
C LYS A 91 -18.40 1.52 6.19
N PHE A 92 -19.32 0.68 5.74
CA PHE A 92 -19.81 0.76 4.37
C PHE A 92 -20.41 2.15 4.07
N PHE A 93 -21.35 2.63 4.88
CA PHE A 93 -22.02 3.90 4.60
C PHE A 93 -21.11 5.12 4.79
N LYS A 94 -20.17 5.09 5.74
CA LYS A 94 -19.25 6.21 5.93
C LYS A 94 -18.20 6.30 4.83
N ASP A 95 -17.62 5.16 4.46
CA ASP A 95 -16.38 5.12 3.67
C ASP A 95 -16.59 4.67 2.22
N TYR A 96 -17.70 3.98 1.91
CA TYR A 96 -17.93 3.36 0.59
C TYR A 96 -19.18 3.82 -0.13
N ALA A 97 -20.34 3.93 0.53
CA ALA A 97 -21.58 4.32 -0.13
C ALA A 97 -21.46 5.71 -0.78
N LEU A 98 -21.87 5.83 -2.04
CA LEU A 98 -21.89 7.12 -2.71
C LEU A 98 -22.93 8.04 -2.06
N LYS A 99 -22.55 9.31 -1.93
CA LYS A 99 -23.37 10.38 -1.38
C LYS A 99 -23.60 11.47 -2.43
N THR A 100 -24.59 12.31 -2.17
CA THR A 100 -24.76 13.58 -2.89
C THR A 100 -23.50 14.46 -2.77
N ASN A 101 -23.35 15.43 -3.67
CA ASN A 101 -22.14 16.28 -3.71
C ASN A 101 -21.95 17.10 -2.44
N ASP A 102 -23.04 17.43 -1.74
CA ASP A 102 -23.01 18.11 -0.44
C ASP A 102 -22.82 17.15 0.76
N GLY A 103 -22.71 15.83 0.49
CA GLY A 103 -22.46 14.79 1.48
C GLY A 103 -23.64 14.46 2.40
N LYS A 104 -24.83 15.02 2.17
CA LYS A 104 -25.97 14.91 3.10
C LYS A 104 -26.78 13.63 2.93
N HIS A 105 -26.94 13.15 1.70
CA HIS A 105 -27.81 12.03 1.38
C HIS A 105 -27.06 10.88 0.74
N TYR A 106 -27.53 9.65 0.96
CA TYR A 106 -27.00 8.44 0.35
C TYR A 106 -27.67 8.15 -0.99
N LEU A 107 -26.87 7.80 -2.00
CA LEU A 107 -27.29 7.41 -3.36
C LEU A 107 -27.14 5.90 -3.63
N GLU A 108 -26.43 5.19 -2.73
CA GLU A 108 -26.14 3.76 -2.84
C GLU A 108 -26.44 3.04 -1.51
N GLY A 109 -27.12 1.89 -1.62
CA GLY A 109 -27.01 0.78 -0.67
C GLY A 109 -25.84 -0.15 -1.00
N TYR A 110 -25.70 -1.25 -0.25
CA TYR A 110 -24.63 -2.23 -0.48
C TYR A 110 -24.82 -2.96 -1.81
N GLU A 111 -26.06 -3.32 -2.10
CA GLU A 111 -26.52 -3.96 -3.31
C GLU A 111 -26.24 -3.10 -4.55
N ASP A 112 -26.59 -1.81 -4.47
CA ASP A 112 -26.31 -0.83 -5.53
C ASP A 112 -24.82 -0.79 -5.87
N ARG A 113 -23.98 -0.69 -4.82
CA ARG A 113 -22.53 -0.61 -4.98
C ARG A 113 -21.99 -1.88 -5.64
N ILE A 114 -22.43 -3.06 -5.19
CA ILE A 114 -22.07 -4.34 -5.81
C ILE A 114 -22.48 -4.39 -7.28
N ALA A 115 -23.72 -3.99 -7.58
CA ALA A 115 -24.27 -4.08 -8.93
C ALA A 115 -23.45 -3.26 -9.93
N ILE A 116 -23.18 -1.99 -9.59
CA ILE A 116 -22.42 -1.11 -10.48
C ILE A 116 -20.93 -1.46 -10.55
N VAL A 117 -20.32 -2.04 -9.50
CA VAL A 117 -18.96 -2.63 -9.59
C VAL A 117 -18.96 -3.80 -10.57
N ALA A 118 -19.92 -4.72 -10.43
CA ALA A 118 -20.00 -5.91 -11.25
C ALA A 118 -20.21 -5.59 -12.74
N LEU A 119 -21.10 -4.64 -13.05
CA LEU A 119 -21.33 -4.16 -14.41
C LEU A 119 -20.06 -3.56 -15.01
N TYR A 120 -19.37 -2.69 -14.26
CA TYR A 120 -18.14 -2.05 -14.71
C TYR A 120 -17.02 -3.07 -14.99
N LEU A 121 -16.81 -4.02 -14.07
CA LEU A 121 -15.78 -5.06 -14.23
C LEU A 121 -16.17 -6.14 -15.27
N GLY A 122 -17.47 -6.30 -15.53
CA GLY A 122 -17.98 -7.19 -16.57
C GLY A 122 -17.69 -6.72 -18.00
N ARG A 123 -17.39 -5.42 -18.19
CA ARG A 123 -16.97 -4.81 -19.47
C ARG A 123 -17.87 -5.19 -20.66
N GLY A 124 -19.18 -5.02 -20.49
CA GLY A 124 -20.20 -5.36 -21.50
C GLY A 124 -20.54 -6.84 -21.62
N LYS A 125 -19.96 -7.73 -20.79
CA LYS A 125 -20.26 -9.17 -20.79
C LYS A 125 -21.14 -9.52 -19.59
N ILE A 126 -22.45 -9.60 -19.80
CA ILE A 126 -23.42 -9.77 -18.71
C ILE A 126 -23.18 -11.04 -17.88
N GLU A 127 -22.73 -12.14 -18.49
CA GLU A 127 -22.40 -13.36 -17.77
C GLU A 127 -21.29 -13.16 -16.73
N ASN A 128 -20.28 -12.34 -17.06
CA ASN A 128 -19.19 -12.01 -16.14
C ASN A 128 -19.70 -11.11 -15.02
N ALA A 129 -20.51 -10.11 -15.37
CA ALA A 129 -21.11 -9.20 -14.39
C ALA A 129 -21.98 -9.98 -13.39
N LEU A 130 -22.83 -10.90 -13.85
CA LEU A 130 -23.66 -11.73 -12.98
C LEU A 130 -22.84 -12.62 -12.05
N LYS A 131 -21.76 -13.26 -12.55
CA LYS A 131 -20.85 -14.07 -11.72
C LYS A 131 -20.19 -13.24 -10.62
N LEU A 132 -19.68 -12.05 -10.99
CA LEU A 132 -19.05 -11.13 -10.04
C LEU A 132 -20.05 -10.61 -9.00
N ALA A 133 -21.23 -10.19 -9.44
CA ALA A 133 -22.31 -9.72 -8.57
C ALA A 133 -22.71 -10.79 -7.55
N ASN A 134 -22.96 -12.02 -8.03
CA ASN A 134 -23.30 -13.15 -7.17
C ASN A 134 -22.17 -13.47 -6.17
N SER A 135 -20.92 -13.49 -6.62
CA SER A 135 -19.79 -13.77 -5.72
C SER A 135 -19.58 -12.68 -4.66
N MET A 136 -19.83 -11.41 -4.99
CA MET A 136 -19.71 -10.30 -4.05
C MET A 136 -20.88 -10.24 -3.05
N ILE A 137 -22.12 -10.44 -3.50
CA ILE A 137 -23.29 -10.37 -2.59
C ILE A 137 -23.33 -11.54 -1.61
N GLN A 138 -22.85 -12.72 -2.03
CA GLN A 138 -22.62 -13.88 -1.14
C GLN A 138 -21.37 -13.72 -0.28
N GLN A 139 -20.63 -12.60 -0.40
CA GLN A 139 -19.40 -12.29 0.31
C GLN A 139 -18.26 -13.32 0.10
N ASN A 140 -18.31 -14.10 -0.98
CA ASN A 140 -17.26 -15.04 -1.39
C ASN A 140 -16.05 -14.33 -2.03
N TYR A 141 -16.25 -13.11 -2.54
CA TYR A 141 -15.21 -12.29 -3.13
C TYR A 141 -15.40 -10.83 -2.73
N GLN A 142 -14.32 -10.19 -2.27
CA GLN A 142 -14.27 -8.76 -2.00
C GLN A 142 -13.12 -8.16 -2.82
N PRO A 143 -13.41 -7.33 -3.85
CA PRO A 143 -12.35 -6.61 -4.54
C PRO A 143 -11.67 -5.62 -3.59
N ALA A 144 -10.40 -5.31 -3.87
CA ALA A 144 -9.64 -4.33 -3.10
C ALA A 144 -10.39 -2.98 -3.04
N THR A 145 -10.22 -2.24 -1.95
CA THR A 145 -10.89 -0.95 -1.71
C THR A 145 -10.82 0.01 -2.90
N PRO A 146 -9.67 0.22 -3.59
CA PRO A 146 -9.61 1.11 -4.75
C PRO A 146 -10.59 0.68 -5.84
N THR A 147 -10.66 -0.62 -6.15
CA THR A 147 -11.62 -1.17 -7.12
C THR A 147 -13.06 -1.03 -6.64
N PHE A 148 -13.37 -1.47 -5.42
CA PHE A 148 -14.75 -1.48 -4.91
C PHE A 148 -15.33 -0.07 -4.76
N LEU A 149 -14.50 0.89 -4.38
CA LEU A 149 -14.90 2.29 -4.19
C LEU A 149 -15.10 3.01 -5.54
N ASN A 150 -14.21 2.78 -6.50
CA ASN A 150 -14.09 3.64 -7.70
C ASN A 150 -14.77 3.08 -8.94
N ALA A 151 -14.87 1.75 -9.11
CA ALA A 151 -15.45 1.16 -10.32
C ALA A 151 -16.85 1.71 -10.56
N GLY A 152 -17.20 2.05 -11.80
CA GLY A 152 -18.52 2.57 -12.16
C GLY A 152 -18.88 3.99 -11.68
N ARG A 153 -18.03 4.68 -10.93
CA ARG A 153 -18.20 6.13 -10.68
C ARG A 153 -17.60 6.93 -11.84
N SER A 154 -18.22 8.04 -12.22
CA SER A 154 -17.67 8.88 -13.29
C SER A 154 -16.46 9.70 -12.80
N ARG A 155 -16.57 10.29 -11.60
CA ARG A 155 -15.53 11.05 -10.92
C ARG A 155 -14.79 10.14 -9.94
N ARG A 156 -13.95 9.27 -10.48
CA ARG A 156 -13.27 8.21 -9.72
C ARG A 156 -11.77 8.41 -9.66
N GLY A 157 -11.15 7.83 -8.62
CA GLY A 157 -9.71 7.57 -8.61
C GLY A 157 -9.35 6.35 -9.47
N GLU A 158 -8.10 5.93 -9.39
CA GLU A 158 -7.66 4.69 -10.04
C GLU A 158 -8.15 3.44 -9.29
N LEU A 159 -8.24 2.33 -10.04
CA LEU A 159 -8.62 1.02 -9.48
C LEU A 159 -7.42 0.27 -8.89
N VAL A 160 -6.21 0.76 -9.18
CA VAL A 160 -4.94 0.26 -8.63
C VAL A 160 -4.34 1.37 -7.78
N SER A 161 -3.80 1.01 -6.62
CA SER A 161 -3.24 1.98 -5.68
C SER A 161 -1.94 1.50 -5.01
N CYS A 162 -1.27 0.48 -5.55
CA CYS A 162 -0.03 -0.04 -4.98
C CYS A 162 1.02 -0.09 -6.08
N PHE A 163 2.13 0.61 -5.87
CA PHE A 163 3.16 0.80 -6.89
C PHE A 163 4.55 0.57 -6.29
N LEU A 164 5.43 0.02 -7.11
CA LEU A 164 6.83 -0.21 -6.77
C LEU A 164 7.68 0.47 -7.85
N LEU A 165 8.65 1.27 -7.42
CA LEU A 165 9.53 2.03 -8.31
C LEU A 165 10.99 1.66 -8.04
N GLU A 166 11.73 1.45 -9.12
CA GLU A 166 13.18 1.22 -9.09
C GLU A 166 13.90 2.53 -9.44
N MET A 167 14.90 2.88 -8.64
CA MET A 167 15.67 4.11 -8.80
C MET A 167 17.08 3.80 -9.24
N ASP A 168 17.54 4.40 -10.33
CA ASP A 168 18.94 4.32 -10.76
C ASP A 168 19.80 5.42 -10.11
N ASP A 169 21.12 5.21 -10.11
CA ASP A 169 22.11 6.07 -9.47
C ASP A 169 22.45 7.34 -10.27
N SER A 170 21.45 8.20 -10.47
CA SER A 170 21.63 9.51 -11.10
C SER A 170 20.62 10.54 -10.59
N LEU A 171 21.00 11.82 -10.63
CA LEU A 171 20.07 12.90 -10.28
C LEU A 171 18.83 12.92 -11.17
N ASN A 172 18.97 12.55 -12.44
CA ASN A 172 17.85 12.44 -13.39
C ASN A 172 16.85 11.38 -12.94
N SER A 173 17.32 10.19 -12.55
CA SER A 173 16.46 9.12 -12.03
C SER A 173 15.83 9.52 -10.70
N ILE A 174 16.60 10.12 -9.79
CA ILE A 174 16.08 10.60 -8.50
C ILE A 174 14.92 11.59 -8.74
N GLY A 175 15.12 12.60 -9.61
CA GLY A 175 14.09 13.58 -9.93
C GLY A 175 12.86 12.98 -10.61
N PHE A 176 13.07 12.05 -11.56
CA PHE A 176 11.98 11.34 -12.23
C PHE A 176 11.15 10.51 -11.25
N GLN A 177 11.80 9.76 -10.36
CA GLN A 177 11.10 8.89 -9.41
C GLN A 177 10.40 9.66 -8.31
N ILE A 178 10.94 10.79 -7.84
CA ILE A 178 10.23 11.70 -6.94
C ILE A 178 8.97 12.25 -7.62
N ASN A 179 9.07 12.72 -8.86
CA ASN A 179 7.91 13.21 -9.60
C ASN A 179 6.85 12.11 -9.80
N THR A 180 7.29 10.90 -10.16
CA THR A 180 6.43 9.74 -10.34
C THR A 180 5.71 9.38 -9.04
N ALA A 181 6.44 9.34 -7.92
CA ALA A 181 5.86 9.13 -6.60
C ALA A 181 4.80 10.19 -6.25
N MET A 182 5.05 11.47 -6.57
CA MET A 182 4.05 12.53 -6.38
C MET A 182 2.79 12.31 -7.25
N GLN A 183 2.95 11.96 -8.53
CA GLN A 183 1.80 11.72 -9.41
C GLN A 183 0.96 10.54 -8.93
N LEU A 184 1.60 9.46 -8.48
CA LEU A 184 0.93 8.28 -7.94
C LEU A 184 0.28 8.58 -6.58
N SER A 185 0.94 9.34 -5.71
CA SER A 185 0.38 9.74 -4.42
C SER A 185 -0.84 10.66 -4.58
N LYS A 186 -0.82 11.58 -5.57
CA LYS A 186 -1.95 12.44 -5.92
C LYS A 186 -3.24 11.65 -6.21
N ILE A 187 -3.11 10.48 -6.83
CA ILE A 187 -4.24 9.60 -7.16
C ILE A 187 -4.56 8.57 -6.04
N GLY A 188 -3.98 8.74 -4.85
CA GLY A 188 -4.21 7.86 -3.69
C GLY A 188 -3.39 6.57 -3.70
N GLY A 189 -2.32 6.52 -4.49
CA GLY A 189 -1.40 5.38 -4.55
C GLY A 189 -0.43 5.34 -3.37
N GLY A 190 -0.25 4.16 -2.78
CA GLY A 190 0.89 3.83 -1.94
C GLY A 190 2.08 3.42 -2.80
N VAL A 191 3.24 4.02 -2.57
CA VAL A 191 4.41 3.87 -3.45
C VAL A 191 5.62 3.40 -2.65
N ALA A 192 6.17 2.24 -3.00
CA ALA A 192 7.45 1.76 -2.48
C ALA A 192 8.58 2.07 -3.46
N LEU A 193 9.74 2.47 -2.96
CA LEU A 193 10.92 2.74 -3.79
C LEU A 193 12.12 1.93 -3.31
N ASN A 194 12.84 1.28 -4.23
CA ASN A 194 14.12 0.64 -3.92
C ASN A 194 15.26 1.64 -4.09
N LEU A 195 15.99 1.90 -3.02
CA LEU A 195 17.11 2.85 -2.99
C LEU A 195 18.48 2.17 -3.11
N SER A 196 18.53 0.85 -3.22
CA SER A 196 19.77 0.05 -3.11
C SER A 196 20.81 0.31 -4.20
N LYS A 197 20.40 0.88 -5.33
CA LYS A 197 21.31 1.27 -6.42
C LYS A 197 22.00 2.62 -6.17
N LEU A 198 21.42 3.48 -5.34
CA LEU A 198 21.98 4.81 -5.10
C LEU A 198 23.36 4.69 -4.46
N ARG A 199 24.30 5.51 -4.92
CA ARG A 199 25.62 5.56 -4.30
C ARG A 199 25.54 6.05 -2.86
N ALA A 200 26.39 5.47 -2.03
CA ALA A 200 26.40 5.71 -0.59
C ALA A 200 27.01 7.07 -0.22
N ARG A 201 26.83 7.46 1.04
CA ARG A 201 27.43 8.68 1.58
C ARG A 201 28.95 8.63 1.46
N GLY A 202 29.53 9.72 0.94
CA GLY A 202 30.96 9.87 0.77
C GLY A 202 31.55 9.11 -0.44
N GLU A 203 30.71 8.55 -1.32
CA GLU A 203 31.15 8.09 -2.63
C GLU A 203 31.42 9.25 -3.59
N GLN A 204 32.15 8.93 -4.67
CA GLN A 204 32.65 9.91 -5.63
C GLN A 204 31.53 10.45 -6.53
N ILE A 205 31.62 11.72 -6.94
CA ILE A 205 30.81 12.29 -8.01
C ILE A 205 31.75 13.01 -8.98
N LYS A 206 31.74 12.61 -10.27
CA LYS A 206 32.56 13.21 -11.33
C LYS A 206 34.03 13.41 -10.94
N GLU A 207 34.67 12.39 -10.39
CA GLU A 207 36.11 12.51 -10.12
C GLU A 207 36.38 12.90 -8.66
N ILE A 208 35.38 13.50 -7.99
CA ILE A 208 35.51 14.20 -6.71
C ILE A 208 35.12 13.28 -5.56
N ASP A 209 36.08 12.92 -4.72
CA ASP A 209 35.87 12.07 -3.55
C ASP A 209 35.03 12.77 -2.46
N ASN A 210 34.33 11.97 -1.66
CA ASN A 210 33.48 12.42 -0.54
C ASN A 210 32.36 13.40 -0.95
N ALA A 211 31.86 13.31 -2.17
CA ALA A 211 30.85 14.24 -2.71
C ALA A 211 29.40 13.76 -2.52
N ALA A 212 29.14 12.45 -2.54
CA ALA A 212 27.80 11.91 -2.44
C ALA A 212 27.21 12.05 -1.03
N SER A 213 25.92 12.41 -0.96
CA SER A 213 25.22 12.64 0.31
C SER A 213 24.49 11.39 0.85
N GLY A 214 24.48 10.28 0.10
CA GLY A 214 23.84 9.03 0.49
C GLY A 214 22.31 9.00 0.33
N VAL A 215 21.69 7.96 0.87
CA VAL A 215 20.25 7.68 0.67
C VAL A 215 19.31 8.55 1.51
N VAL A 216 19.73 8.98 2.70
CA VAL A 216 18.86 9.68 3.67
C VAL A 216 18.31 11.02 3.13
N PRO A 217 19.11 11.89 2.48
CA PRO A 217 18.56 13.10 1.85
C PRO A 217 17.52 12.81 0.77
N VAL A 218 17.66 11.72 0.02
CA VAL A 218 16.67 11.30 -0.98
C VAL A 218 15.38 10.83 -0.30
N MET A 219 15.49 10.08 0.80
CA MET A 219 14.33 9.73 1.64
C MET A 219 13.61 10.96 2.16
N LYS A 220 14.35 12.02 2.53
CA LYS A 220 13.73 13.26 3.01
C LYS A 220 12.92 13.96 1.92
N LEU A 221 13.47 14.05 0.71
CA LEU A 221 12.74 14.59 -0.45
C LEU A 221 11.48 13.77 -0.75
N LEU A 222 11.55 12.44 -0.65
CA LEU A 222 10.40 11.56 -0.83
C LEU A 222 9.34 11.78 0.26
N GLU A 223 9.73 11.84 1.53
CA GLU A 223 8.83 12.14 2.65
C GLU A 223 8.05 13.45 2.43
N ASP A 224 8.75 14.52 2.11
CA ASP A 224 8.13 15.83 1.89
C ASP A 224 7.19 15.80 0.67
N SER A 225 7.58 15.04 -0.37
CA SER A 225 6.76 14.84 -1.57
C SER A 225 5.45 14.10 -1.29
N PHE A 226 5.48 13.05 -0.47
CA PHE A 226 4.26 12.32 -0.06
C PHE A 226 3.38 13.14 0.89
N SER A 227 3.99 13.93 1.77
CA SER A 227 3.27 14.84 2.67
C SER A 227 2.50 15.91 1.87
N TYR A 228 3.13 16.46 0.83
CA TYR A 228 2.53 17.44 -0.06
C TYR A 228 1.45 16.84 -0.98
N ALA A 229 1.76 15.74 -1.68
CA ALA A 229 0.88 15.13 -2.67
C ALA A 229 -0.12 14.16 -2.02
N ASN A 230 -1.09 14.69 -1.28
CA ASN A 230 -2.15 13.88 -0.65
C ASN A 230 -3.42 13.76 -1.53
N GLN A 231 -4.26 12.76 -1.24
CA GLN A 231 -5.48 12.47 -2.01
C GLN A 231 -6.60 13.47 -1.66
N LEU A 232 -6.47 14.73 -2.10
CA LEU A 232 -7.45 15.81 -1.89
C LEU A 232 -7.85 15.98 -0.41
N GLY A 233 -6.90 15.82 0.50
CA GLY A 233 -7.11 15.90 1.94
C GLY A 233 -7.84 14.70 2.58
N GLN A 234 -8.25 13.69 1.80
CA GLN A 234 -8.94 12.51 2.36
C GLN A 234 -7.98 11.46 2.93
N ARG A 235 -6.79 11.29 2.34
CA ARG A 235 -5.75 10.37 2.81
C ARG A 235 -4.38 10.99 2.65
N LYS A 236 -3.54 10.89 3.69
CA LYS A 236 -2.12 11.24 3.62
C LYS A 236 -1.44 10.33 2.59
N GLY A 237 -0.49 10.89 1.83
CA GLY A 237 0.37 10.08 0.96
C GLY A 237 1.10 9.02 1.81
N ALA A 238 1.22 7.82 1.27
CA ALA A 238 1.86 6.71 1.96
C ALA A 238 2.99 6.18 1.08
N GLY A 239 4.19 6.13 1.64
CA GLY A 239 5.37 5.69 0.92
C GLY A 239 6.23 4.75 1.75
N ALA A 240 6.96 3.88 1.07
CA ALA A 240 7.99 3.03 1.66
C ALA A 240 9.30 3.17 0.90
N THR A 241 10.42 3.02 1.59
CA THR A 241 11.73 2.85 0.95
C THR A 241 12.37 1.56 1.40
N TYR A 242 12.91 0.81 0.45
CA TYR A 242 13.67 -0.41 0.69
C TYR A 242 15.16 -0.17 0.46
N LEU A 243 15.97 -0.83 1.28
CA LEU A 243 17.42 -0.81 1.16
C LEU A 243 18.01 -2.20 1.39
N ASN A 244 18.97 -2.59 0.55
CA ASN A 244 19.74 -3.81 0.73
C ASN A 244 20.53 -3.75 2.05
N ILE A 245 20.47 -4.82 2.85
CA ILE A 245 21.11 -4.85 4.17
C ILE A 245 22.64 -4.73 4.11
N PHE A 246 23.25 -5.09 2.98
CA PHE A 246 24.69 -4.94 2.73
C PHE A 246 25.09 -3.56 2.19
N HIS A 247 24.12 -2.65 2.02
CA HIS A 247 24.38 -1.29 1.58
C HIS A 247 25.12 -0.47 2.66
N TRP A 248 26.12 0.31 2.25
CA TRP A 248 26.95 1.12 3.17
C TRP A 248 26.17 2.02 4.14
N ASP A 249 25.06 2.59 3.67
CA ASP A 249 24.19 3.49 4.45
C ASP A 249 23.16 2.75 5.36
N VAL A 250 23.18 1.41 5.46
CA VAL A 250 22.12 0.64 6.18
C VAL A 250 21.91 1.09 7.63
N VAL A 251 22.97 1.43 8.35
CA VAL A 251 22.87 1.87 9.75
C VAL A 251 22.22 3.25 9.83
N GLU A 252 22.62 4.17 8.94
CA GLU A 252 22.06 5.53 8.90
C GLU A 252 20.58 5.49 8.46
N PHE A 253 20.26 4.65 7.48
CA PHE A 253 18.91 4.36 7.02
C PHE A 253 18.00 3.89 8.16
N LEU A 254 18.47 2.94 8.98
CA LEU A 254 17.75 2.46 10.16
C LEU A 254 17.61 3.55 11.23
N ASP A 255 18.66 4.34 11.44
CA ASP A 255 18.68 5.40 12.45
C ASP A 255 17.71 6.55 12.16
N THR A 256 17.25 6.72 10.90
CA THR A 256 16.20 7.70 10.55
C THR A 256 14.89 7.50 11.32
N LYS A 257 14.64 6.30 11.86
CA LYS A 257 13.45 5.94 12.64
C LYS A 257 13.59 6.10 14.14
N LYS A 258 14.79 6.33 14.65
CA LYS A 258 14.97 6.59 16.08
C LYS A 258 14.24 7.86 16.49
N ILE A 259 13.59 7.81 17.65
CA ILE A 259 12.84 8.95 18.20
C ILE A 259 13.77 10.14 18.46
N ASN A 260 15.03 9.88 18.85
CA ASN A 260 16.05 10.88 19.17
C ASN A 260 17.02 11.19 18.01
N ALA A 261 16.66 10.87 16.77
CA ALA A 261 17.45 11.28 15.60
C ALA A 261 17.46 12.81 15.42
N ASP A 262 18.53 13.33 14.82
CA ASP A 262 18.61 14.75 14.40
C ASP A 262 17.46 15.09 13.45
N GLU A 263 16.91 16.30 13.57
CA GLU A 263 15.72 16.70 12.80
C GLU A 263 15.95 16.63 11.28
N LYS A 264 17.19 16.85 10.81
CA LYS A 264 17.52 16.78 9.38
C LYS A 264 17.60 15.36 8.83
N SER A 265 17.83 14.35 9.67
CA SER A 265 17.90 12.94 9.27
C SER A 265 16.66 12.13 9.66
N ARG A 266 15.81 12.67 10.54
CA ARG A 266 14.60 12.00 10.99
C ARG A 266 13.54 11.91 9.87
N ILE A 267 13.05 10.69 9.66
CA ILE A 267 11.99 10.37 8.71
C ILE A 267 10.76 9.86 9.48
N GLN A 268 9.71 10.67 9.52
CA GLN A 268 8.54 10.45 10.37
C GLN A 268 7.50 9.52 9.72
N SER A 269 7.20 9.76 8.44
CA SER A 269 6.01 9.22 7.75
C SER A 269 6.31 8.12 6.75
N LEU A 270 7.52 8.10 6.18
CA LEU A 270 7.92 7.11 5.18
C LEU A 270 8.24 5.78 5.85
N SER A 271 7.56 4.69 5.49
CA SER A 271 7.93 3.36 5.99
C SER A 271 9.30 2.93 5.46
N ILE A 272 9.98 2.04 6.18
CA ILE A 272 11.28 1.50 5.76
C ILE A 272 11.22 -0.02 5.66
N GLY A 273 11.98 -0.58 4.72
CA GLY A 273 12.14 -2.02 4.54
C GLY A 273 13.60 -2.37 4.28
N LEU A 274 14.00 -3.58 4.65
CA LEU A 274 15.30 -4.16 4.33
C LEU A 274 15.14 -5.33 3.38
N ILE A 275 16.00 -5.36 2.36
CA ILE A 275 16.17 -6.49 1.44
C ILE A 275 17.33 -7.33 1.99
N VAL A 276 17.05 -8.58 2.34
CA VAL A 276 17.94 -9.42 3.14
C VAL A 276 18.21 -10.75 2.41
N PRO A 277 19.41 -10.93 1.83
CA PRO A 277 19.89 -12.23 1.35
C PRO A 277 20.20 -13.20 2.50
N ASN A 278 20.23 -14.51 2.21
CA ASN A 278 20.53 -15.58 3.16
C ASN A 278 21.92 -15.43 3.80
N LYS A 279 22.90 -14.90 3.05
CA LYS A 279 24.24 -14.62 3.56
C LYS A 279 24.22 -13.84 4.87
N PHE A 280 23.31 -12.88 5.03
CA PHE A 280 23.22 -12.10 6.26
C PHE A 280 22.92 -12.98 7.48
N PHE A 281 22.02 -13.95 7.33
CA PHE A 281 21.66 -14.88 8.39
C PHE A 281 22.78 -15.87 8.69
N GLU A 282 23.51 -16.35 7.68
CA GLU A 282 24.71 -17.18 7.88
C GLU A 282 25.76 -16.45 8.73
N LEU A 283 26.03 -15.17 8.43
CA LEU A 283 26.96 -14.34 9.19
C LEU A 283 26.47 -14.12 10.63
N ALA A 284 25.16 -13.89 10.82
CA ALA A 284 24.57 -13.67 12.13
C ALA A 284 24.59 -14.93 13.02
N GLU A 285 24.31 -16.10 12.43
CA GLU A 285 24.36 -17.40 13.11
C GLU A 285 25.78 -17.66 13.65
N LYS A 286 26.79 -17.47 12.79
CA LYS A 286 28.21 -17.66 13.13
C LYS A 286 28.81 -16.53 13.96
N ASN A 287 28.07 -15.45 14.19
CA ASN A 287 28.53 -14.24 14.88
C ASN A 287 29.77 -13.60 14.23
N GLU A 288 29.80 -13.59 12.89
CA GLU A 288 30.92 -13.08 12.11
C GLU A 288 30.88 -11.55 11.96
N PRO A 289 32.03 -10.91 11.67
CA PRO A 289 32.07 -9.51 11.27
C PRO A 289 31.15 -9.21 10.09
N PHE A 290 30.41 -8.11 10.17
CA PHE A 290 29.53 -7.69 9.09
C PHE A 290 30.15 -6.56 8.27
N TYR A 291 30.32 -6.78 6.97
CA TYR A 291 30.79 -5.78 6.03
C TYR A 291 29.64 -5.21 5.22
N VAL A 292 29.67 -3.90 5.02
CA VAL A 292 28.79 -3.19 4.08
C VAL A 292 29.61 -2.60 2.94
N PHE A 293 29.00 -2.50 1.77
CA PHE A 293 29.67 -2.15 0.53
C PHE A 293 29.13 -0.85 -0.06
N ALA A 294 30.02 -0.07 -0.65
CA ALA A 294 29.70 1.17 -1.33
C ALA A 294 29.25 0.84 -2.78
N PRO A 295 27.96 1.00 -3.14
CA PRO A 295 27.40 0.47 -4.38
C PRO A 295 28.07 1.00 -5.65
N TYR A 296 28.52 2.26 -5.66
CA TYR A 296 29.14 2.83 -6.85
C TYR A 296 30.50 2.18 -7.15
N THR A 297 31.29 1.83 -6.14
CA THR A 297 32.54 1.06 -6.37
C THR A 297 32.28 -0.36 -6.86
N VAL A 298 31.20 -1.01 -6.39
CA VAL A 298 30.77 -2.33 -6.90
C VAL A 298 30.39 -2.23 -8.38
N TYR A 299 29.57 -1.24 -8.74
CA TYR A 299 29.19 -1.00 -10.13
C TYR A 299 30.38 -0.66 -11.02
N LYS A 300 31.32 0.18 -10.55
CA LYS A 300 32.51 0.56 -11.32
C LYS A 300 33.43 -0.64 -11.61
N GLU A 301 33.56 -1.55 -10.66
CA GLU A 301 34.43 -2.72 -10.76
C GLU A 301 33.82 -3.84 -11.61
N TYR A 302 32.54 -4.16 -11.38
CA TYR A 302 31.91 -5.34 -11.97
C TYR A 302 30.93 -5.01 -13.10
N GLY A 303 30.55 -3.74 -13.30
CA GLY A 303 29.47 -3.35 -14.21
C GLY A 303 28.08 -3.80 -13.76
N ILE A 304 27.95 -4.27 -12.51
CA ILE A 304 26.73 -4.83 -11.93
C ILE A 304 26.41 -4.04 -10.64
N HIS A 305 25.16 -3.64 -10.45
CA HIS A 305 24.76 -2.96 -9.22
C HIS A 305 24.84 -3.91 -8.02
N LEU A 306 25.15 -3.40 -6.82
CA LEU A 306 25.17 -4.21 -5.60
C LEU A 306 23.86 -4.99 -5.39
N ASP A 307 22.73 -4.41 -5.76
CA ASP A 307 21.41 -5.04 -5.60
C ASP A 307 21.15 -6.20 -6.58
N ASP A 308 21.89 -6.20 -7.69
CA ASP A 308 21.90 -7.25 -8.73
C ASP A 308 23.05 -8.25 -8.54
N PHE A 309 23.89 -8.03 -7.53
CA PHE A 309 25.02 -8.90 -7.23
C PHE A 309 24.55 -10.10 -6.40
N ASP A 310 24.99 -11.29 -6.76
CA ASP A 310 24.70 -12.51 -5.99
C ASP A 310 25.56 -12.55 -4.72
N ILE A 311 25.08 -11.89 -3.68
CA ILE A 311 25.76 -11.82 -2.38
C ILE A 311 25.76 -13.19 -1.67
N ASP A 312 24.81 -14.08 -1.95
CA ASP A 312 24.77 -15.39 -1.29
C ASP A 312 25.98 -16.23 -1.69
N GLU A 313 26.33 -16.22 -2.97
CA GLU A 313 27.48 -16.98 -3.49
C GLU A 313 28.78 -16.17 -3.46
N ARG A 314 28.72 -14.87 -3.74
CA ARG A 314 29.92 -14.06 -4.06
C ARG A 314 30.27 -12.99 -3.01
N TYR A 315 29.73 -13.09 -1.80
CA TYR A 315 30.09 -12.18 -0.69
C TYR A 315 31.59 -12.05 -0.45
N GLU A 316 32.31 -13.18 -0.41
CA GLU A 316 33.76 -13.20 -0.18
C GLU A 316 34.55 -12.48 -1.28
N GLU A 317 34.01 -12.44 -2.51
CA GLU A 317 34.61 -11.69 -3.61
C GLU A 317 34.59 -10.18 -3.32
N LEU A 318 33.47 -9.67 -2.81
CA LEU A 318 33.37 -8.27 -2.39
C LEU A 318 34.27 -7.97 -1.18
N VAL A 319 34.30 -8.88 -0.21
CA VAL A 319 35.12 -8.72 1.00
C VAL A 319 36.62 -8.71 0.66
N ASN A 320 37.08 -9.52 -0.28
CA ASN A 320 38.50 -9.63 -0.60
C ASN A 320 38.98 -8.68 -1.71
N ASN A 321 38.08 -8.08 -2.51
CA ASN A 321 38.48 -7.16 -3.58
C ASN A 321 38.83 -5.75 -3.04
N GLU A 322 40.11 -5.38 -3.13
CA GLU A 322 40.65 -4.08 -2.69
C GLU A 322 40.10 -2.87 -3.46
N ARG A 323 39.59 -3.06 -4.69
CA ARG A 323 38.97 -2.00 -5.49
C ARG A 323 37.56 -1.63 -5.02
N ILE A 324 36.95 -2.48 -4.18
CA ILE A 324 35.64 -2.23 -3.58
C ILE A 324 35.80 -1.49 -2.26
N LYS A 325 35.18 -0.31 -2.16
CA LYS A 325 35.09 0.43 -0.90
C LYS A 325 34.08 -0.28 -0.01
N LYS A 326 34.56 -0.74 1.14
CA LYS A 326 33.80 -1.53 2.13
C LYS A 326 34.12 -1.07 3.54
N LYS A 327 33.17 -1.27 4.45
CA LYS A 327 33.29 -0.89 5.86
C LYS A 327 32.86 -2.07 6.71
N LYS A 328 33.75 -2.53 7.58
CA LYS A 328 33.37 -3.39 8.71
C LYS A 328 32.54 -2.55 9.67
N LEU A 329 31.33 -2.96 9.97
CA LEU A 329 30.53 -2.30 11.00
C LEU A 329 31.09 -2.65 12.39
N ASP A 330 30.94 -1.72 13.32
CA ASP A 330 31.19 -1.98 14.75
C ASP A 330 30.16 -2.98 15.33
N LEU A 331 29.01 -3.11 14.66
CA LEU A 331 27.98 -4.09 14.95
C LEU A 331 28.27 -5.39 14.18
N SER A 332 28.25 -6.54 14.87
CA SER A 332 28.16 -7.83 14.19
C SER A 332 26.83 -7.97 13.45
N ALA A 333 26.71 -8.98 12.58
CA ALA A 333 25.43 -9.27 11.92
C ALA A 333 24.33 -9.59 12.96
N ARG A 334 24.70 -10.23 14.07
CA ARG A 334 23.81 -10.49 15.21
C ARG A 334 23.40 -9.21 15.95
N ASP A 335 24.32 -8.30 16.19
CA ASP A 335 23.99 -7.01 16.82
C ASP A 335 23.08 -6.16 15.91
N LEU A 336 23.27 -6.25 14.59
CA LEU A 336 22.40 -5.61 13.62
C LEU A 336 20.98 -6.19 13.66
N LEU A 337 20.81 -7.50 13.84
CA LEU A 337 19.49 -8.12 14.09
C LEU A 337 18.84 -7.57 15.36
N VAL A 338 19.59 -7.44 16.46
CA VAL A 338 19.08 -6.86 17.71
C VAL A 338 18.63 -5.42 17.49
N LYS A 339 19.42 -4.63 16.75
CA LYS A 339 19.07 -3.26 16.38
C LYS A 339 17.79 -3.20 15.53
N ILE A 340 17.65 -4.08 14.54
CA ILE A 340 16.45 -4.17 13.70
C ILE A 340 15.22 -4.45 14.57
N ALA A 341 15.30 -5.43 15.48
CA ALA A 341 14.21 -5.79 16.38
C ALA A 341 13.82 -4.64 17.32
N ALA A 342 14.80 -3.87 17.83
CA ALA A 342 14.53 -2.70 18.65
C ALA A 342 13.74 -1.62 17.88
N ILE A 343 14.08 -1.35 16.63
CA ILE A 343 13.36 -0.37 15.78
C ILE A 343 11.96 -0.88 15.44
N GLN A 344 11.79 -2.18 15.20
CA GLN A 344 10.47 -2.81 15.01
C GLN A 344 9.59 -2.68 16.25
N LEU A 345 10.16 -2.82 17.45
CA LEU A 345 9.43 -2.62 18.69
C LEU A 345 8.95 -1.17 18.85
N GLU A 346 9.75 -0.19 18.43
CA GLU A 346 9.41 1.23 18.53
C GLU A 346 8.41 1.69 17.46
N SER A 347 8.49 1.15 16.25
CA SER A 347 7.82 1.75 15.08
C SER A 347 7.05 0.78 14.17
N GLY A 348 7.13 -0.53 14.42
CA GLY A 348 6.56 -1.59 13.56
C GLY A 348 7.39 -1.91 12.31
N TYR A 349 8.39 -1.10 11.97
CA TYR A 349 9.29 -1.25 10.81
C TYR A 349 10.74 -1.45 11.28
N PRO A 350 11.69 -1.94 10.45
CA PRO A 350 11.57 -2.20 9.03
C PRO A 350 10.76 -3.44 8.66
N TYR A 351 10.15 -3.42 7.47
CA TYR A 351 9.76 -4.65 6.77
C TYR A 351 11.00 -5.47 6.46
N LEU A 352 10.90 -6.80 6.48
CA LEU A 352 11.99 -7.68 6.05
C LEU A 352 11.55 -8.45 4.81
N MET A 353 12.24 -8.24 3.70
CA MET A 353 12.09 -9.02 2.48
C MET A 353 13.28 -9.98 2.37
N TYR A 354 13.04 -11.28 2.54
CA TYR A 354 14.06 -12.31 2.36
C TYR A 354 14.29 -12.57 0.87
N LYS A 355 15.29 -11.89 0.28
CA LYS A 355 15.54 -11.89 -1.18
C LYS A 355 15.74 -13.32 -1.70
N SER A 356 16.56 -14.11 -1.01
CA SER A 356 16.91 -15.47 -1.45
C SER A 356 15.69 -16.39 -1.43
N ASN A 357 14.93 -16.40 -0.33
CA ASN A 357 13.70 -17.19 -0.23
C ASN A 357 12.66 -16.77 -1.28
N ALA A 358 12.53 -15.47 -1.56
CA ALA A 358 11.62 -14.97 -2.58
C ALA A 358 12.02 -15.43 -4.00
N ASN A 359 13.32 -15.57 -4.28
CA ASN A 359 13.84 -15.93 -5.59
C ASN A 359 14.06 -17.44 -5.80
N GLU A 360 14.21 -18.24 -4.73
CA GLU A 360 14.45 -19.70 -4.82
C GLU A 360 13.39 -20.42 -5.68
N GLN A 361 12.13 -20.08 -5.48
CA GLN A 361 10.98 -20.66 -6.20
C GLN A 361 10.31 -19.64 -7.13
N HIS A 362 11.03 -18.59 -7.55
CA HIS A 362 10.44 -17.58 -8.43
C HIS A 362 10.18 -18.18 -9.82
N ALA A 363 8.90 -18.37 -10.14
CA ALA A 363 8.47 -18.94 -11.42
C ALA A 363 8.86 -18.11 -12.65
N LEU A 364 9.21 -16.83 -12.50
CA LEU A 364 9.63 -15.94 -13.59
C LEU A 364 11.11 -15.54 -13.49
N LYS A 365 11.94 -16.35 -12.82
CA LYS A 365 13.39 -16.10 -12.66
C LYS A 365 14.15 -15.87 -13.98
N ASP A 366 13.65 -16.41 -15.09
CA ASP A 366 14.23 -16.19 -16.43
C ASP A 366 13.99 -14.77 -16.96
N ILE A 367 13.00 -14.05 -16.41
CA ILE A 367 12.73 -12.62 -16.73
C ILE A 367 13.58 -11.72 -15.84
N GLY A 368 13.73 -12.08 -14.57
CA GLY A 368 14.53 -11.33 -13.61
C GLY A 368 14.26 -11.76 -12.17
N GLU A 369 14.97 -11.13 -11.25
CA GLU A 369 14.84 -11.37 -9.81
C GLU A 369 13.84 -10.42 -9.15
N ILE A 370 13.23 -10.88 -8.07
CA ILE A 370 12.49 -10.04 -7.13
C ILE A 370 13.53 -9.27 -6.29
N LYS A 371 13.49 -7.94 -6.37
CA LYS A 371 14.47 -7.05 -5.71
C LYS A 371 13.91 -6.20 -4.57
N MET A 372 12.59 -6.09 -4.45
CA MET A 372 11.94 -5.28 -3.41
C MET A 372 10.51 -5.77 -3.16
N SER A 373 9.85 -5.20 -2.14
CA SER A 373 8.42 -5.41 -1.86
C SER A 373 7.68 -4.06 -1.78
N ASN A 374 6.37 -4.11 -1.53
CA ASN A 374 5.49 -2.96 -1.41
C ASN A 374 5.43 -2.39 0.03
N LEU A 375 4.45 -1.53 0.30
CA LEU A 375 4.20 -0.88 1.60
C LEU A 375 3.65 -1.83 2.69
N CYS A 376 3.29 -3.06 2.33
CA CYS A 376 2.77 -4.06 3.28
C CYS A 376 3.62 -5.33 3.16
#